data_AF-A0A3D4RLB4-F1
#
_entry.id   AF-A0A3D4RLB4-F1
#
_cell.length_a   1.000
_cell.length_b   1.000
_cell.length_c   1.000
_cell.angle_alpha   90.00
_cell.angle_beta   90.00
_cell.angle_gamma   90.00
#
_symmetry.space_group_name_H-M   'P 1'
#
loop_
_entity.id
_entity.type
_entity.pdbx_description
1 polymer ?
#
loop_
_entity_poly.entity_id
_entity_poly.type
_entity_poly.pdbx_seq_one_letter_code
_entity_poly.pdbx_strand_id
1 'polypeptide(L)' 'HDMYNLEVFHIAREQSVLVVDITTPFLLNQDYTRYLCADGIHPNEEGHSLIAHRVIDYWQHHLPL' A
#
# COMPACT_ATOMS: atom_id res chain seq x y z
N HIS A 1 -9.13 -7.49 8.11
CA HIS A 1 -8.63 -6.40 7.24
C HIS A 1 -8.32 -6.96 5.84
N ASP A 2 -7.64 -8.10 5.76
CA ASP A 2 -7.23 -8.77 4.51
C ASP A 2 -8.36 -9.04 3.52
N MET A 3 -9.56 -9.40 4.00
CA MET A 3 -10.72 -9.62 3.12
C MET A 3 -11.16 -8.36 2.37
N TYR A 4 -11.06 -7.18 2.97
CA TYR A 4 -11.37 -5.91 2.29
C TYR A 4 -10.33 -5.60 1.23
N ASN A 5 -9.05 -5.85 1.53
CA ASN A 5 -7.96 -5.64 0.58
C ASN A 5 -8.16 -6.51 -0.66
N LEU A 6 -8.43 -7.81 -0.45
CA LEU A 6 -8.71 -8.75 -1.54
C LEU A 6 -9.90 -8.31 -2.41
N GLU A 7 -10.97 -7.81 -1.79
CA GLU A 7 -12.15 -7.32 -2.52
C GLU A 7 -11.82 -6.07 -3.36
N VAL A 8 -11.00 -5.15 -2.85
CA VAL A 8 -10.54 -3.97 -3.62
C VAL A 8 -9.75 -4.42 -4.85
N PHE A 9 -8.84 -5.38 -4.72
CA PHE A 9 -8.11 -5.94 -5.88
C PHE A 9 -9.03 -6.66 -6.86
N HIS A 10 -10.03 -7.39 -6.35
CA HIS A 10 -11.02 -8.08 -7.16
C HIS A 10 -11.79 -7.09 -8.03
N ILE A 11 -12.39 -6.06 -7.42
CA ILE A 11 -13.13 -5.01 -8.13
C ILE A 11 -12.23 -4.28 -9.13
N ALA A 12 -11.00 -3.92 -8.75
CA ALA A 12 -10.08 -3.23 -9.64
C ALA A 12 -9.80 -4.04 -10.92
N ARG A 13 -9.62 -5.36 -10.77
CA ARG A 13 -9.44 -6.28 -11.89
C ARG A 13 -10.70 -6.35 -12.77
N GLU A 14 -11.89 -6.45 -12.17
CA GLU A 14 -13.15 -6.50 -12.93
C GLU A 14 -13.41 -5.22 -13.72
N GLN A 15 -13.06 -4.07 -13.15
CA GLN A 15 -13.25 -2.77 -13.79
C GLN A 15 -12.10 -2.37 -14.72
N SER A 16 -11.07 -3.20 -14.87
CA SER A 16 -9.85 -2.89 -15.63
C SER A 16 -9.18 -1.57 -15.19
N VAL A 17 -9.19 -1.29 -13.89
CA VAL A 17 -8.54 -0.09 -13.31
C VAL A 17 -7.28 -0.47 -12.56
N LEU A 18 -6.30 0.43 -12.57
CA LEU A 18 -5.06 0.26 -11.82
C LEU A 18 -5.33 0.35 -10.32
N VAL A 19 -4.67 -0.51 -9.55
CA VAL A 19 -4.71 -0.53 -8.09
C VAL A 19 -3.28 -0.67 -7.55
N VAL A 20 -2.93 0.17 -6.58
CA VAL A 20 -1.60 0.18 -5.96
C VAL A 20 -1.69 -0.50 -4.60
N ASP A 21 -0.94 -1.59 -4.43
CA ASP A 21 -0.80 -2.23 -3.12
C ASP A 21 0.15 -1.44 -2.22
N ILE A 22 -0.43 -0.72 -1.27
CA ILE A 22 0.30 -0.01 -0.20
C ILE A 22 0.42 -0.84 1.08
N THR A 23 -0.22 -2.00 1.17
CA THR A 23 -0.34 -2.80 2.40
C THR A 23 0.79 -3.83 2.55
N THR A 24 1.15 -4.51 1.46
CA THR A 24 2.25 -5.50 1.44
C THR A 24 3.58 -4.93 1.96
N PRO A 25 3.99 -3.70 1.64
CA PRO A 25 5.20 -3.11 2.23
C PRO A 25 5.21 -3.07 3.76
N PHE A 26 4.05 -2.89 4.41
CA PHE A 26 3.96 -2.96 5.87
C PHE A 26 4.03 -4.41 6.35
N LEU A 27 3.26 -5.30 5.73
CA LEU A 27 3.13 -6.70 6.17
C LEU A 27 4.41 -7.53 6.02
N LEU A 28 5.26 -7.22 5.03
CA LEU A 28 6.54 -7.90 4.84
C LEU A 28 7.65 -7.42 5.80
N ASN A 29 7.43 -6.33 6.54
CA ASN A 29 8.36 -5.86 7.56
C ASN A 29 8.08 -6.55 8.90
N GLN A 30 9.07 -7.27 9.43
CA GLN A 30 8.97 -7.97 10.72
C GLN A 30 8.64 -7.02 11.89
N ASP A 31 9.04 -5.76 11.78
CA ASP A 31 8.67 -4.69 12.71
C ASP A 31 7.91 -3.58 11.97
N TYR A 32 6.68 -3.88 11.55
CA TYR A 32 5.82 -2.89 10.91
C TYR A 32 5.37 -1.77 11.87
N THR A 33 5.50 -1.99 13.19
CA THR A 33 5.08 -1.02 14.21
C THR A 33 5.88 0.27 14.16
N ARG A 34 7.14 0.21 13.67
CA ARG A 34 7.97 1.39 13.42
C ARG A 34 7.38 2.38 12.43
N TYR A 35 6.43 1.95 11.60
CA TYR A 35 5.78 2.77 10.59
C TYR A 35 4.44 3.34 11.06
N LEU A 36 4.01 3.03 12.28
CA LEU A 36 2.73 3.44 12.82
C LEU A 36 2.90 4.45 13.94
N CYS A 37 1.89 5.28 14.11
CA CYS A 37 1.70 6.13 15.27
C CYS A 37 1.37 5.26 16.51
N ALA A 38 1.37 5.88 17.69
CA ALA A 38 1.09 5.18 18.95
C ALA A 38 -0.32 4.54 19.02
N ASP A 39 -1.24 4.93 18.14
CA ASP A 39 -2.57 4.32 18.03
C ASP A 39 -2.58 2.97 17.29
N GLY A 40 -1.46 2.57 16.68
CA GLY A 40 -1.31 1.31 15.99
C GLY A 40 -2.11 1.17 14.70
N ILE A 41 -2.69 2.25 14.17
CA ILE A 41 -3.49 2.20 12.94
C ILE A 41 -3.12 3.30 11.93
N HIS A 42 -2.63 4.45 12.39
CA HIS A 42 -2.23 5.54 11.49
C HIS A 42 -0.75 5.43 11.14
N PRO A 43 -0.35 5.62 9.87
CA PRO A 43 1.06 5.74 9.53
C PRO A 43 1.70 6.95 10.21
N ASN A 44 2.94 6.80 10.65
CA ASN A 44 3.79 7.93 11.04
C ASN A 44 4.56 8.48 9.82
N GLU A 45 5.53 9.36 10.02
CA GLU A 45 6.33 9.95 8.94
C GLU A 45 7.04 8.90 8.07
N GLU A 46 7.64 7.88 8.69
CA GLU A 46 8.27 6.78 7.96
C GLU A 46 7.24 5.92 7.21
N GLY A 47 6.07 5.70 7.81
CA GLY A 47 4.97 4.98 7.17
C GLY A 47 4.39 5.71 5.96
N HIS A 48 4.21 7.03 6.06
CA HIS A 48 3.82 7.86 4.92
C HIS A 48 4.89 7.88 3.83
N SER A 49 6.17 7.92 4.22
CA SER A 49 7.28 7.83 3.27
C SER A 49 7.27 6.47 2.55
N LEU A 50 7.02 5.37 3.25
CA LEU A 50 6.90 4.03 2.65
C LEU A 50 5.77 3.96 1.61
N ILE A 51 4.61 4.54 1.93
CA ILE A 51 3.47 4.64 1.00
C ILE A 51 3.85 5.44 -0.24
N ALA A 52 4.49 6.60 -0.06
CA ALA A 52 4.88 7.48 -1.17
C ALA A 52 5.86 6.79 -2.13
N HIS A 53 6.90 6.12 -1.61
CA HIS A 53 7.84 5.34 -2.43
C HIS A 53 7.10 4.28 -3.24
N ARG A 54 6.18 3.54 -2.61
CA ARG A 54 5.42 2.49 -3.29
C ARG A 54 4.57 3.02 -4.45
N VAL A 55 3.95 4.20 -4.29
CA VAL A 55 3.16 4.85 -5.33
C VAL A 55 4.04 5.30 -6.49
N ILE A 56 5.19 5.92 -6.19
CA ILE A 56 6.16 6.38 -7.20
C ILE A 56 6.70 5.18 -8.00
N ASP A 57 7.15 4.13 -7.32
CA ASP A 57 7.65 2.91 -7.96
C ASP A 57 6.59 2.28 -8.87
N TYR A 58 5.34 2.20 -8.39
CA TYR A 58 4.25 1.67 -9.20
C TYR A 58 4.07 2.50 -10.48
N TRP A 59 4.06 3.82 -10.36
CA TRP A 59 3.90 4.73 -11.49
C TRP A 59 5.02 4.57 -12.52
N GLN A 60 6.27 4.51 -12.08
CA GLN A 60 7.45 4.37 -12.95
C GLN A 60 7.45 3.07 -13.75
N HIS A 61 6.82 2.00 -13.23
CA HIS A 61 6.83 0.68 -13.86
C HIS A 61 5.55 0.33 -14.65
N HIS A 62 4.44 1.08 -14.48
CA HIS A 62 3.13 0.66 -15.01
C HIS A 62 2.41 1.69 -15.89
N LEU A 63 2.94 2.91 -16.06
CA LEU A 63 2.37 3.91 -16.95
C LEU A 63 3.40 4.38 -17.99
N PRO A 64 3.05 4.41 -19.30
CA PRO A 64 3.91 4.97 -20.32
C PRO A 64 4.06 6.50 -20.11
N LEU A 65 5.28 7.00 -20.30
CA LEU A 65 5.59 8.44 -20.37
C LEU A 65 4.84 9.12 -21.52
#